data_AF-A0A7C1NYC9-F1
#
_entry.id   AF-A0A7C1NYC9-F1
#
_cell.length_a   1.000
_cell.length_b   1.000
_cell.length_c   1.000
_cell.angle_alpha   90.00
_cell.angle_beta   90.00
_cell.angle_gamma   90.00
#
_symmetry.space_group_name_H-M   'P 1'
#
loop_
_entity.id
_entity.type
_entity.pdbx_description
1 polymer ?
#
loop_
_entity_poly.entity_id
_entity_poly.type
_entity_poly.pdbx_seq_one_letter_code
_entity_poly.pdbx_strand_id
1 'polypeptide(L)'
;MSSYATLRKRFLRLLRLSCPRRKDSLVVVTLNNPQSYLLLKLVLDVERFFEAEIVNLHIGPHKAPEIEELTRACSRRVHALQQPSTLTGLKLVVYEAYKDMPGALYVLPFTAEEVYCYVLGEIMLGDLSGLILDREARVAYPLATTSLAEIEELALISERGVRLLNPLCQKLVKELRTRIEPQAVSWLYLRTFVKRCNR
;
A
#
# COMPACT_ATOMS: atom_id res chain seq x y z
N MET A 1 5.46 9.03 -20.23
CA MET A 1 4.74 9.70 -19.13
C MET A 1 3.43 8.97 -18.89
N SER A 2 3.24 8.41 -17.69
CA SER A 2 2.01 7.70 -17.31
C SER A 2 0.97 8.74 -16.90
N SER A 3 -0.21 8.75 -17.53
CA SER A 3 -1.26 9.69 -17.11
C SER A 3 -1.97 9.20 -15.85
N TYR A 4 -2.51 10.13 -15.06
CA TYR A 4 -3.34 9.80 -13.89
C TYR A 4 -4.49 8.85 -14.25
N ALA A 5 -5.11 9.00 -15.43
CA ALA A 5 -6.15 8.11 -15.92
C ALA A 5 -5.66 6.68 -16.16
N THR A 6 -4.44 6.51 -16.70
CA THR A 6 -3.81 5.21 -16.90
C THR A 6 -3.49 4.56 -15.55
N LEU A 7 -2.92 5.31 -14.61
CA LEU A 7 -2.68 4.83 -13.24
C LEU A 7 -3.98 4.38 -12.58
N ARG A 8 -5.04 5.19 -12.65
CA ARG A 8 -6.35 4.86 -12.06
C ARG A 8 -6.93 3.55 -12.61
N LYS A 9 -6.81 3.30 -13.92
CA LYS A 9 -7.24 2.02 -14.53
C LYS A 9 -6.44 0.83 -13.98
N ARG A 10 -5.12 0.97 -13.87
CA ARG A 10 -4.22 -0.08 -13.34
C ARG A 10 -4.49 -0.35 -11.85
N PHE A 11 -4.63 0.72 -11.08
CA PHE A 11 -5.01 0.70 -9.67
C PHE A 11 -6.31 -0.08 -9.45
N LEU A 12 -7.37 0.27 -10.18
CA LEU A 12 -8.67 -0.40 -10.08
C LEU A 12 -8.57 -1.89 -10.43
N ARG A 13 -7.80 -2.24 -11.47
CA ARG A 13 -7.59 -3.64 -11.85
C ARG A 13 -6.95 -4.43 -10.72
N LEU A 14 -5.93 -3.89 -10.06
CA LEU A 14 -5.24 -4.57 -8.95
C LEU A 14 -6.10 -4.62 -7.69
N LEU A 15 -6.81 -3.54 -7.34
CA LEU A 15 -7.73 -3.53 -6.20
C LEU A 15 -8.81 -4.62 -6.35
N ARG A 16 -9.33 -4.80 -7.57
CA ARG A 16 -10.33 -5.84 -7.88
C ARG A 16 -9.83 -7.28 -7.72
N LEU A 17 -8.52 -7.53 -7.70
CA LEU A 17 -7.98 -8.86 -7.41
C LEU A 17 -8.30 -9.32 -5.99
N SER A 18 -8.50 -8.38 -5.07
CA SER A 18 -8.87 -8.64 -3.67
C SER A 18 -10.39 -8.64 -3.43
N CYS A 19 -11.20 -8.51 -4.50
CA CYS A 19 -12.66 -8.45 -4.50
C CYS A 19 -13.26 -7.60 -3.37
N PRO A 20 -13.08 -6.27 -3.42
CA PRO A 20 -13.90 -5.38 -2.60
C PRO A 20 -15.38 -5.68 -2.86
N ARG A 21 -16.16 -5.78 -1.78
CA ARG A 21 -17.61 -6.02 -1.84
C ARG A 21 -18.34 -4.66 -1.89
N ARG A 22 -19.62 -4.66 -2.26
CA ARG A 22 -20.45 -3.47 -2.04
C ARG A 22 -20.62 -3.28 -0.54
N LYS A 23 -20.58 -2.03 -0.06
CA LYS A 23 -20.67 -1.69 1.37
C LYS A 23 -19.59 -2.35 2.23
N ASP A 24 -18.46 -2.69 1.62
CA ASP A 24 -17.28 -3.21 2.33
C ASP A 24 -16.60 -2.07 3.08
N SER A 25 -15.88 -2.42 4.16
CA SER A 25 -15.02 -1.47 4.86
C SER A 25 -13.60 -1.59 4.30
N LEU A 26 -13.10 -0.53 3.69
CA LEU A 26 -11.75 -0.43 3.15
C LEU A 26 -10.88 0.34 4.15
N VAL A 27 -9.95 -0.36 4.77
CA VAL A 27 -8.96 0.25 5.67
C VAL A 27 -7.74 0.64 4.85
N VAL A 28 -7.64 1.93 4.53
CA VAL A 28 -6.54 2.50 3.75
C VAL A 28 -5.40 2.86 4.69
N VAL A 29 -4.29 2.13 4.56
CA VAL A 29 -3.09 2.33 5.37
C VAL A 29 -2.29 3.50 4.81
N THR A 30 -1.94 4.46 5.66
CA THR A 30 -1.17 5.64 5.25
C THR A 30 -0.01 5.94 6.18
N LEU A 31 1.10 6.37 5.59
CA LEU A 31 2.29 6.95 6.21
C LEU A 31 2.47 8.38 5.67
N ASN A 32 3.39 9.15 6.24
CA ASN A 32 3.76 10.47 5.70
C ASN A 32 4.68 10.37 4.48
N ASN A 33 4.15 9.87 3.37
CA ASN A 33 4.88 9.77 2.11
C ASN A 33 3.95 9.91 0.88
N PRO A 34 4.51 10.23 -0.30
CA PRO A 34 3.72 10.48 -1.50
C PRO A 34 2.90 9.26 -1.96
N GLN A 35 3.40 8.03 -1.77
CA GLN A 35 2.68 6.81 -2.12
C GLN A 35 1.40 6.62 -1.30
N SER A 36 1.43 6.95 -0.01
CA SER A 36 0.25 6.91 0.87
C SER A 36 -0.77 7.98 0.52
N TYR A 37 -0.30 9.19 0.18
CA TYR A 37 -1.17 10.24 -0.32
C TYR A 37 -1.89 9.80 -1.61
N LEU A 38 -1.13 9.30 -2.59
CA LEU A 38 -1.68 8.91 -3.88
C LEU A 38 -2.62 7.70 -3.74
N LEU A 39 -2.28 6.74 -2.87
CA LEU A 39 -3.15 5.61 -2.52
C LEU A 39 -4.50 6.12 -2.01
N LEU A 40 -4.50 6.96 -0.98
CA LEU A 40 -5.72 7.46 -0.36
C LEU A 40 -6.58 8.24 -1.35
N LYS A 41 -5.95 9.12 -2.15
CA LYS A 41 -6.63 9.86 -3.22
C LYS A 41 -7.30 8.91 -4.21
N LEU A 42 -6.58 7.89 -4.70
CA LEU A 42 -7.12 6.93 -5.67
C LEU A 42 -8.26 6.09 -5.09
N VAL A 43 -8.18 5.67 -3.83
CA VAL A 43 -9.28 4.95 -3.16
C VAL A 43 -10.52 5.85 -3.10
N LEU A 44 -10.38 7.09 -2.61
CA LEU A 44 -11.50 8.04 -2.54
C LEU A 44 -12.14 8.28 -3.92
N ASP A 45 -11.33 8.44 -4.98
CA ASP A 45 -11.80 8.70 -6.34
C ASP A 45 -12.49 7.49 -7.02
N VAL A 46 -12.11 6.28 -6.61
CA VAL A 46 -12.65 5.04 -7.19
C VAL A 46 -13.88 4.57 -6.42
N GLU A 47 -13.83 4.61 -5.09
CA GLU A 47 -14.81 3.98 -4.21
C GLU A 47 -15.99 4.89 -3.86
N ARG A 48 -15.92 6.19 -4.19
CA ARG A 48 -17.05 7.14 -4.04
C ARG A 48 -18.37 6.68 -4.70
N PHE A 49 -18.31 5.73 -5.63
CA PHE A 49 -19.47 5.21 -6.36
C PHE A 49 -19.99 3.87 -5.85
N PHE A 50 -19.34 3.25 -4.86
CA PHE A 50 -19.62 1.88 -4.42
C PHE A 50 -20.16 1.77 -2.99
N GLU A 51 -20.50 2.90 -2.37
CA GLU A 51 -20.99 2.99 -0.97
C GLU A 51 -20.07 2.30 0.04
N ALA A 52 -18.79 2.17 -0.28
CA ALA A 52 -17.80 1.57 0.62
C ALA A 52 -17.51 2.50 1.79
N GLU A 53 -17.35 1.93 2.99
CA GLU A 53 -16.84 2.67 4.14
C GLU A 53 -15.33 2.79 3.99
N ILE A 54 -14.81 4.02 3.95
CA ILE A 54 -13.37 4.25 3.83
C ILE A 54 -12.85 4.64 5.20
N VAL A 55 -12.05 3.76 5.79
CA VAL A 55 -11.37 3.98 7.06
C VAL A 55 -9.92 4.33 6.77
N ASN A 56 -9.45 5.49 7.20
CA ASN A 56 -8.02 5.78 7.16
C ASN A 56 -7.35 5.23 8.42
N LEU A 57 -6.40 4.31 8.24
CA LEU A 57 -5.46 3.90 9.28
C LEU A 57 -4.14 4.62 9.04
N HIS A 58 -3.90 5.68 9.80
CA HIS A 58 -2.63 6.39 9.75
C HIS A 58 -1.62 5.77 10.72
N ILE A 59 -0.41 5.50 10.24
CA ILE A 59 0.70 4.93 11.02
C ILE A 59 1.81 5.97 11.09
N GLY A 60 2.23 6.32 12.30
CA GLY A 60 3.26 7.33 12.56
C GLY A 60 2.86 8.32 13.65
N PRO A 61 3.76 9.22 14.08
CA PRO A 61 3.51 10.08 15.24
C PRO A 61 2.60 11.27 14.90
N HIS A 62 2.67 11.75 13.66
CA HIS A 62 1.98 12.94 13.17
C HIS A 62 1.52 12.66 11.75
N LYS A 63 0.45 13.31 11.30
CA LYS A 63 -0.03 13.21 9.93
C LYS A 63 0.36 14.45 9.13
N ALA A 64 0.89 14.27 7.92
CA ALA A 64 1.19 15.37 7.02
C ALA A 64 -0.10 16.13 6.65
N PRO A 65 -0.07 17.47 6.49
CA PRO A 65 -1.26 18.28 6.22
C PRO A 65 -2.11 17.78 5.04
N GLU A 66 -1.45 17.30 3.99
CA GLU A 66 -2.12 16.90 2.74
C GLU A 66 -2.80 15.54 2.87
N ILE A 67 -2.27 14.67 3.73
CA ILE A 67 -2.98 13.44 4.12
C ILE A 67 -4.12 13.81 5.07
N GLU A 68 -3.92 14.72 6.03
CA GLU A 68 -4.98 15.17 6.93
C GLU A 68 -6.18 15.72 6.16
N GLU A 69 -5.95 16.55 5.14
CA GLU A 69 -6.99 17.07 4.27
C GLU A 69 -7.81 15.95 3.60
N LEU A 70 -7.14 14.98 2.96
CA LEU A 70 -7.83 13.84 2.35
C LEU A 70 -8.59 12.99 3.37
N THR A 71 -8.06 12.82 4.58
CA THR A 71 -8.70 11.98 5.60
C THR A 71 -10.01 12.55 6.13
N ARG A 72 -10.32 13.83 5.87
CA ARG A 72 -11.62 14.40 6.18
C ARG A 72 -12.75 13.80 5.35
N ALA A 73 -12.44 13.26 4.18
CA ALA A 73 -13.40 12.57 3.32
C ALA A 73 -13.60 11.09 3.72
N CYS A 74 -12.81 10.57 4.67
CA CYS A 74 -12.96 9.21 5.18
C CYS A 74 -14.10 9.11 6.19
N SER A 75 -14.80 7.98 6.17
CA SER A 75 -15.87 7.66 7.13
C SER A 75 -15.34 7.56 8.57
N ARG A 76 -14.13 7.01 8.74
CA ARG A 76 -13.47 6.85 10.03
C ARG A 76 -11.97 7.10 9.91
N ARG A 77 -11.38 7.58 11.00
CA ARG A 77 -9.95 7.87 11.14
C ARG A 77 -9.41 7.10 12.35
N VAL A 78 -8.39 6.29 12.13
CA VAL A 78 -7.69 5.51 13.14
C VAL A 78 -6.22 5.89 13.09
N HIS A 79 -5.59 6.02 14.25
CA HIS A 79 -4.21 6.46 14.37
C HIS A 79 -3.41 5.48 15.22
N ALA A 80 -2.36 4.93 14.63
CA ALA A 80 -1.41 4.04 15.27
C ALA A 80 -0.07 4.79 15.40
N LEU A 81 0.39 5.02 16.63
CA LEU A 81 1.56 5.86 16.92
C LEU A 81 2.92 5.18 16.63
N GLN A 82 2.90 3.91 16.23
CA GLN A 82 4.10 3.14 15.88
C GLN A 82 4.80 3.73 14.66
N GLN A 83 6.13 3.59 14.62
CA GLN A 83 6.98 4.05 13.52
C GLN A 83 7.76 2.88 12.93
N PRO A 84 7.15 2.09 12.04
CA PRO A 84 7.85 0.98 11.42
C PRO A 84 9.00 1.49 10.54
N SER A 85 10.16 0.85 10.65
CA SER A 85 11.34 1.10 9.81
C SER A 85 11.53 0.04 8.70
N THR A 86 10.69 -1.00 8.70
CA THR A 86 10.70 -2.12 7.74
C THR A 86 9.30 -2.40 7.22
N LEU A 87 9.20 -3.09 6.09
CA LEU A 87 7.91 -3.42 5.48
C LEU A 87 7.20 -4.53 6.28
N THR A 88 7.94 -5.49 6.84
CA THR A 88 7.46 -6.42 7.86
C THR A 88 6.90 -5.68 9.05
N GLY A 89 7.65 -4.73 9.62
CA GLY A 89 7.19 -3.97 10.80
C GLY A 89 5.89 -3.23 10.52
N LEU A 90 5.76 -2.62 9.34
CA LEU A 90 4.52 -1.99 8.91
C LEU A 90 3.36 -2.98 8.83
N LYS A 91 3.59 -4.16 8.23
CA LYS A 91 2.57 -5.21 8.15
C LYS A 91 2.14 -5.74 9.51
N LEU A 92 3.06 -5.87 10.46
CA LEU A 92 2.75 -6.30 11.81
C LEU A 92 1.90 -5.25 12.55
N VAL A 93 2.17 -3.96 12.38
CA VAL A 93 1.29 -2.89 12.91
C VAL A 93 -0.11 -2.98 12.31
N VAL A 94 -0.21 -3.21 11.00
CA VAL A 94 -1.50 -3.39 10.32
C VAL A 94 -2.22 -4.66 10.81
N TYR A 95 -1.48 -5.74 11.08
CA TYR A 95 -2.02 -6.98 11.61
C TYR A 95 -2.59 -6.82 13.02
N GLU A 96 -1.96 -6.01 13.87
CA GLU A 96 -2.55 -5.67 15.17
C GLU A 96 -3.85 -4.88 15.00
N ALA A 97 -3.88 -3.88 14.10
CA ALA A 97 -5.10 -3.13 13.79
C ALA A 97 -6.20 -3.97 13.09
N TYR A 98 -5.83 -5.09 12.44
CA TYR A 98 -6.77 -6.05 11.87
C TYR A 98 -7.63 -6.73 12.93
N LYS A 99 -7.11 -6.95 14.14
CA LYS A 99 -7.85 -7.60 15.22
C LYS A 99 -9.10 -6.81 15.64
N ASP A 100 -9.10 -5.49 15.46
CA ASP A 100 -10.23 -4.62 15.78
C ASP A 100 -11.30 -4.55 14.68
N MET A 101 -10.93 -4.83 13.43
CA MET A 101 -11.82 -4.78 12.26
C MET A 101 -11.68 -6.04 11.38
N PRO A 102 -11.94 -7.24 11.95
CA PRO A 102 -11.83 -8.48 11.21
C PRO A 102 -12.85 -8.50 10.06
N GLY A 103 -12.37 -8.73 8.84
CA GLY A 103 -13.20 -8.80 7.64
C GLY A 103 -13.11 -7.57 6.72
N ALA A 104 -12.56 -6.45 7.20
CA ALA A 104 -12.26 -5.31 6.35
C ALA A 104 -11.18 -5.63 5.30
N LEU A 105 -11.18 -4.91 4.18
CA LEU A 105 -10.14 -4.98 3.17
C LEU A 105 -9.04 -3.94 3.47
N TYR A 106 -7.85 -4.42 3.83
CA TYR A 106 -6.69 -3.58 4.13
C TYR A 106 -5.95 -3.22 2.84
N VAL A 107 -5.90 -1.95 2.52
CA VAL A 107 -5.25 -1.43 1.30
C VAL A 107 -3.90 -0.85 1.69
N LEU A 108 -2.81 -1.49 1.26
CA LEU A 108 -1.44 -1.09 1.61
C LEU A 108 -0.82 -0.19 0.53
N PRO A 109 0.01 0.79 0.92
CA PRO A 109 0.60 1.77 0.00
C PRO A 109 1.84 1.25 -0.74
N PHE A 110 1.98 -0.07 -0.92
CA PHE A 110 3.23 -0.63 -1.45
C PHE A 110 3.29 -0.48 -2.97
N THR A 111 4.30 0.25 -3.40
CA THR A 111 4.77 0.38 -4.79
C THR A 111 5.46 -0.89 -5.28
N ALA A 112 5.78 -0.94 -6.58
CA ALA A 112 6.52 -2.06 -7.17
C ALA A 112 7.89 -2.25 -6.49
N GLU A 113 8.60 -1.15 -6.22
CA GLU A 113 9.88 -1.16 -5.52
C GLU A 113 9.71 -1.58 -4.06
N GLU A 114 8.66 -1.18 -3.35
CA GLU A 114 8.45 -1.63 -1.96
C GLU A 114 8.16 -3.14 -1.91
N VAL A 115 7.32 -3.67 -2.81
CA VAL A 115 7.10 -5.13 -2.86
C VAL A 115 8.39 -5.88 -3.19
N TYR A 116 9.17 -5.36 -4.15
CA TYR A 116 10.48 -5.91 -4.49
C TYR A 116 11.41 -5.98 -3.27
N CYS A 117 11.46 -4.90 -2.50
CA CYS A 117 12.25 -4.75 -1.30
C CYS A 117 11.80 -5.70 -0.19
N TYR A 118 10.49 -5.87 -0.01
CA TYR A 118 9.94 -6.82 0.94
C TYR A 118 10.32 -8.27 0.59
N VAL A 119 10.17 -8.65 -0.68
CA VAL A 119 10.48 -10.01 -1.12
C VAL A 119 11.95 -10.33 -0.99
N LEU A 120 12.83 -9.50 -1.54
CA LEU A 120 14.26 -9.81 -1.58
C LEU A 120 15.00 -9.41 -0.30
N GLY A 121 14.60 -8.31 0.32
CA GLY A 121 15.27 -7.75 1.48
C GLY A 121 14.78 -8.27 2.83
N GLU A 122 13.60 -8.90 2.89
CA GLU A 122 13.02 -9.37 4.16
C GLU A 122 12.63 -10.86 4.05
N ILE A 123 11.81 -11.26 3.07
CA ILE A 123 11.37 -12.67 2.92
C ILE A 123 12.55 -13.59 2.58
N MET A 124 13.34 -13.28 1.55
CA MET A 124 14.47 -14.14 1.14
C MET A 124 15.57 -14.22 2.21
N LEU A 125 15.64 -13.24 3.11
CA LEU A 125 16.56 -13.25 4.26
C LEU A 125 15.96 -13.96 5.49
N GLY A 126 14.76 -14.52 5.38
CA GLY A 126 14.14 -15.37 6.39
C GLY A 126 13.16 -14.66 7.34
N ASP A 127 12.93 -13.36 7.20
CA ASP A 127 11.89 -12.66 7.97
C ASP A 127 10.52 -12.82 7.29
N LEU A 128 9.82 -13.90 7.67
CA LEU A 128 8.51 -14.26 7.14
C LEU A 128 7.37 -13.72 8.01
N SER A 129 7.66 -13.05 9.12
CA SER A 129 6.64 -12.68 10.12
C SER A 129 5.56 -11.76 9.54
N GLY A 130 5.93 -10.87 8.61
CA GLY A 130 4.97 -9.99 7.92
C GLY A 130 3.94 -10.72 7.05
N LEU A 131 4.20 -11.98 6.64
CA LEU A 131 3.26 -12.77 5.82
C LEU A 131 2.01 -13.19 6.61
N ILE A 132 2.02 -13.09 7.94
CA ILE A 132 0.84 -13.36 8.77
C ILE A 132 -0.35 -12.47 8.38
N LEU A 133 -0.09 -11.23 7.98
CA LEU A 133 -1.13 -10.32 7.53
C LEU A 133 -1.80 -10.83 6.25
N ASP A 134 -1.03 -11.25 5.24
CA ASP A 134 -1.57 -11.74 3.97
C ASP A 134 -2.31 -13.07 4.11
N ARG A 135 -1.92 -13.87 5.10
CA ARG A 135 -2.57 -15.14 5.44
C ARG A 135 -3.92 -14.94 6.11
N GLU A 136 -3.99 -14.07 7.11
CA GLU A 136 -5.16 -13.94 8.00
C GLU A 136 -6.14 -12.85 7.54
N ALA A 137 -5.64 -11.74 7.01
CA ALA A 137 -6.47 -10.60 6.62
C ALA A 137 -6.75 -10.56 5.11
N ARG A 138 -7.81 -9.83 4.74
CA ARG A 138 -8.04 -9.46 3.34
C ARG A 138 -7.15 -8.26 3.03
N VAL A 139 -6.18 -8.42 2.15
CA VAL A 139 -5.24 -7.36 1.78
C VAL A 139 -5.27 -7.04 0.28
N ALA A 140 -5.01 -5.78 -0.04
CA ALA A 140 -4.85 -5.28 -1.40
C ALA A 140 -3.58 -4.44 -1.52
N TYR A 141 -2.88 -4.63 -2.64
CA TYR A 141 -1.67 -3.89 -3.01
C TYR A 141 -1.86 -3.22 -4.37
N PRO A 142 -2.75 -2.22 -4.47
CA PRO A 142 -3.15 -1.67 -5.77
C PRO A 142 -2.09 -0.80 -6.44
N LEU A 143 -0.99 -0.48 -5.73
CA LEU A 143 0.18 0.22 -6.27
C LEU A 143 1.34 -0.72 -6.59
N ALA A 144 1.20 -2.04 -6.43
CA ALA A 144 2.29 -3.01 -6.60
C ALA A 144 2.91 -3.05 -8.01
N THR A 145 2.29 -2.45 -9.03
CA THR A 145 2.87 -2.34 -10.38
C THR A 145 3.16 -0.88 -10.77
N THR A 146 3.11 0.03 -9.80
CA THR A 146 3.40 1.45 -9.98
C THR A 146 4.77 1.73 -9.39
N SER A 147 5.64 2.30 -10.22
CA SER A 147 7.00 2.65 -9.80
C SER A 147 7.03 3.90 -8.94
N LEU A 148 8.06 4.04 -8.10
CA LEU A 148 8.29 5.27 -7.33
C LEU A 148 8.43 6.50 -8.24
N ALA A 149 9.06 6.37 -9.41
CA ALA A 149 9.17 7.45 -10.38
C ALA A 149 7.80 7.91 -10.90
N GLU A 150 6.88 6.96 -11.17
CA GLU A 150 5.49 7.32 -11.50
C GLU A 150 4.76 7.98 -10.33
N ILE A 151 5.07 7.60 -9.08
CA ILE A 151 4.54 8.29 -7.89
C ILE A 151 5.06 9.73 -7.85
N GLU A 152 6.36 9.98 -8.05
CA GLU A 152 6.94 11.33 -8.06
C GLU A 152 6.32 12.22 -9.13
N GLU A 153 6.08 11.69 -10.33
CA GLU A 153 5.44 12.45 -11.42
C GLU A 153 3.99 12.85 -11.11
N LEU A 154 3.25 12.04 -10.36
CA LEU A 154 1.79 12.17 -10.19
C LEU A 154 1.37 12.69 -8.81
N ALA A 155 2.18 12.44 -7.79
CA ALA A 155 2.00 13.00 -6.46
C ALA A 155 2.81 14.30 -6.37
N LEU A 156 2.23 15.37 -6.91
CA LEU A 156 2.78 16.74 -6.91
C LEU A 156 2.85 17.37 -5.49
N ILE A 157 2.92 16.54 -4.45
CA ILE A 157 2.71 16.94 -3.07
C ILE A 157 3.97 16.74 -2.25
N SER A 158 4.38 17.86 -1.68
CA SER A 158 5.48 18.09 -0.75
C SER A 158 6.88 18.07 -1.35
N GLU A 159 7.72 18.96 -0.82
CA GLU A 159 9.17 19.02 -1.00
C GLU A 159 9.87 17.73 -0.51
N ARG A 160 9.13 16.81 0.13
CA ARG A 160 9.65 15.53 0.60
C ARG A 160 9.55 14.54 -0.55
N GLY A 161 10.68 14.34 -1.23
CA GLY A 161 10.83 13.33 -2.28
C GLY A 161 10.42 11.93 -1.81
N VAL A 162 10.15 11.05 -2.77
CA VAL A 162 9.70 9.68 -2.46
C VAL A 162 10.78 8.94 -1.69
N ARG A 163 10.38 8.32 -0.57
CA ARG A 163 11.27 7.53 0.29
C ARG A 163 10.72 6.14 0.48
N LEU A 164 11.59 5.16 0.26
CA LEU A 164 11.40 3.79 0.72
C LEU A 164 11.44 3.75 2.23
N LEU A 165 10.56 2.93 2.83
CA LEU A 165 10.49 2.75 4.27
C LEU A 165 11.79 2.15 4.84
N ASN A 166 12.37 1.19 4.11
CA ASN A 166 13.62 0.54 4.47
C ASN A 166 14.79 1.23 3.74
N PRO A 167 15.76 1.85 4.45
CA PRO A 167 16.89 2.53 3.80
C PRO A 167 17.84 1.58 3.05
N LEU A 168 18.03 0.35 3.54
CA LEU A 168 18.89 -0.66 2.90
C LEU A 168 18.37 -1.03 1.51
N CYS A 169 17.06 -0.92 1.34
CA CYS A 169 16.35 -1.20 0.12
C CYS A 169 16.61 -0.18 -1.00
N GLN A 170 17.01 1.06 -0.67
CA GLN A 170 17.42 2.03 -1.71
C GLN A 170 18.64 1.55 -2.49
N LYS A 171 19.61 0.96 -1.78
CA LYS A 171 20.80 0.38 -2.41
C LYS A 171 20.42 -0.83 -3.27
N LEU A 172 19.58 -1.72 -2.73
CA LEU A 172 19.11 -2.92 -3.43
C LEU A 172 18.37 -2.57 -4.73
N VAL A 173 17.42 -1.62 -4.66
CA VAL A 173 16.68 -1.14 -5.83
C VAL A 173 17.64 -0.55 -6.86
N LYS A 174 18.61 0.29 -6.44
CA LYS A 174 19.59 0.88 -7.35
C LYS A 174 20.44 -0.19 -8.06
N GLU A 175 20.91 -1.20 -7.34
CA GLU A 175 21.78 -2.24 -7.89
C GLU A 175 21.05 -3.20 -8.82
N LEU A 176 19.77 -3.48 -8.55
CA LEU A 176 19.02 -4.51 -9.25
C LEU A 176 18.02 -3.96 -10.27
N ARG A 177 17.81 -2.65 -10.35
CA ARG A 177 16.92 -2.00 -11.34
C ARG A 177 17.26 -2.36 -12.79
N THR A 178 18.51 -2.72 -13.08
CA THR A 178 18.96 -3.15 -14.42
C THR A 178 18.88 -4.66 -14.64
N ARG A 179 18.61 -5.44 -13.59
CA ARG A 179 18.67 -6.90 -13.60
C ARG A 179 17.32 -7.58 -13.39
N ILE A 180 16.44 -6.96 -12.59
CA ILE A 180 15.14 -7.51 -12.24
C ILE A 180 14.10 -6.40 -12.32
N GLU A 181 13.03 -6.66 -13.07
CA GLU A 181 11.89 -5.75 -13.16
C GLU A 181 11.03 -5.82 -11.88
N PRO A 182 10.88 -4.74 -11.10
CA PRO A 182 10.12 -4.75 -9.84
C PRO A 182 8.66 -5.19 -10.01
N GLN A 183 8.05 -4.87 -11.14
CA GLN A 183 6.68 -5.27 -11.49
C GLN A 183 6.54 -6.79 -11.61
N ALA A 184 7.57 -7.49 -12.13
CA ALA A 184 7.55 -8.94 -12.25
C ALA A 184 7.57 -9.63 -10.89
N VAL A 185 8.43 -9.16 -9.98
CA VAL A 185 8.49 -9.65 -8.58
C VAL A 185 7.18 -9.37 -7.86
N SER A 186 6.60 -8.20 -8.09
CA SER A 186 5.30 -7.84 -7.52
C SER A 186 4.21 -8.79 -7.97
N TRP A 187 4.15 -9.14 -9.25
CA TRP A 187 3.21 -10.15 -9.75
C TRP A 187 3.41 -11.53 -9.14
N LEU A 188 4.66 -11.96 -8.96
CA LEU A 188 4.97 -13.22 -8.28
C LEU A 188 4.47 -13.18 -6.84
N TYR A 189 4.79 -12.13 -6.09
CA TYR A 189 4.35 -11.94 -4.73
C TYR A 189 2.82 -12.00 -4.58
N LEU A 190 2.09 -11.22 -5.39
CA LEU A 190 0.62 -11.19 -5.38
C LEU A 190 -0.03 -12.49 -5.84
N ARG A 191 0.68 -13.35 -6.57
CA ARG A 191 0.20 -14.68 -6.96
C ARG A 191 0.40 -15.70 -5.86
N THR A 192 1.52 -15.61 -5.16
CA THR A 192 1.95 -16.63 -4.20
C THR A 192 1.36 -16.40 -2.82
N PHE A 193 1.35 -15.15 -2.32
CA PHE A 193 1.09 -14.88 -0.90
C PHE A 193 -0.23 -14.16 -0.65
N VAL A 194 -0.72 -13.39 -1.61
CA VAL A 194 -1.97 -12.64 -1.41
C VAL A 194 -3.17 -13.52 -1.73
N LYS A 195 -4.01 -13.73 -0.73
CA LYS A 195 -5.24 -14.50 -0.86
C LYS A 195 -6.12 -13.93 -1.97
N ARG A 196 -6.31 -14.71 -3.03
CA ARG A 196 -7.22 -14.38 -4.12
C ARG A 196 -8.62 -14.86 -3.76
N CYS A 197 -9.61 -14.19 -4.32
CA CYS A 197 -10.94 -14.76 -4.34
C CYS A 197 -10.92 -15.97 -5.27
N ASN A 198 -11.23 -17.14 -4.71
CA ASN A 198 -11.71 -18.23 -5.53
C ASN A 198 -13.06 -17.77 -6.08
N ARG A 199 -13.15 -17.63 -7.40
CA ARG A 199 -14.44 -17.45 -8.08
C ARG A 199 -15.20 -18.76 -8.08
#